data_AF-A0A357LDQ1-F1
#
_entry.id   AF-A0A357LDQ1-F1
#
_cell.length_a   1.000
_cell.length_b   1.000
_cell.length_c   1.000
_cell.angle_alpha   90.00
_cell.angle_beta   90.00
_cell.angle_gamma   90.00
#
_symmetry.space_group_name_H-M   'P 1'
#
loop_
_entity.id
_entity.type
_entity.pdbx_description
1 polymer ?
#
loop_
_entity_poly.entity_id
_entity_poly.type
_entity_poly.pdbx_seq_one_letter_code
_entity_poly.pdbx_strand_id
1 'polypeptide(L)'
;MDSVMNGQVAKRLALTQKQIEEVGMSSLAGFFYAWLALHRRPEAKEAALSGDEDEQTVADAIIDAQTAVMNIAQRVPAASFEDFAFKLAVWRWDAALKYEEMDRGERIVYSAFLDLIEFTGLHSLYTEEDFRVRELLVAEAA
;
A
#
# COMPACT_ATOMS: atom_id res chain seq x y z
N MET A 1 -26.01 12.03 -17.49
CA MET A 1 -24.82 12.53 -16.75
C MET A 1 -23.78 11.41 -16.61
N ASP A 2 -24.24 10.16 -16.64
CA ASP A 2 -23.53 8.88 -16.53
C ASP A 2 -22.38 8.66 -17.55
N SER A 3 -22.42 9.31 -18.72
CA SER A 3 -21.37 9.19 -19.74
C SER A 3 -20.08 9.95 -19.38
N VAL A 4 -20.16 11.00 -18.55
CA VAL A 4 -18.99 11.82 -18.18
C VAL A 4 -18.21 11.17 -17.03
N MET A 5 -18.91 10.54 -16.07
CA MET A 5 -18.30 9.79 -14.97
C MET A 5 -17.64 8.49 -15.46
N ASN A 6 -18.29 7.72 -16.33
CA ASN A 6 -17.68 6.56 -16.99
C ASN A 6 -16.39 6.94 -17.75
N GLY A 7 -16.36 8.12 -18.37
CA GLY A 7 -15.18 8.66 -19.03
C GLY A 7 -14.03 9.00 -18.07
N GLN A 8 -14.31 9.40 -16.82
CA GLN A 8 -13.29 9.69 -15.81
C GLN A 8 -12.73 8.42 -15.15
N VAL A 9 -13.57 7.41 -14.91
CA VAL A 9 -13.17 6.10 -14.37
C VAL A 9 -12.29 5.36 -15.35
N ALA A 10 -12.71 5.27 -16.62
CA ALA A 10 -11.89 4.71 -17.69
C ALA A 10 -10.57 5.50 -17.85
N LYS A 11 -10.61 6.84 -17.67
CA LYS A 11 -9.38 7.66 -17.67
C LYS A 11 -8.45 7.31 -16.52
N ARG A 12 -8.96 7.08 -15.31
CA ARG A 12 -8.14 6.73 -14.13
C ARG A 12 -7.57 5.33 -14.25
N LEU A 13 -8.37 4.35 -14.67
CA LEU A 13 -7.92 2.99 -14.94
C LEU A 13 -6.87 2.97 -16.05
N ALA A 14 -7.11 3.70 -17.14
CA ALA A 14 -6.12 3.90 -18.19
C ALA A 14 -4.90 4.69 -17.72
N LEU A 15 -5.03 5.63 -16.78
CA LEU A 15 -3.89 6.36 -16.20
C LEU A 15 -3.04 5.44 -15.33
N THR A 16 -3.67 4.59 -14.50
CA THR A 16 -3.00 3.59 -13.68
C THR A 16 -2.33 2.55 -14.58
N GLN A 17 -3.01 2.09 -15.62
CA GLN A 17 -2.47 1.11 -16.57
C GLN A 17 -1.33 1.72 -17.40
N LYS A 18 -1.45 2.99 -17.81
CA LYS A 18 -0.38 3.76 -18.43
C LYS A 18 0.77 4.06 -17.47
N GLN A 19 0.52 4.31 -16.19
CA GLN A 19 1.56 4.48 -15.17
C GLN A 19 2.28 3.15 -14.90
N ILE A 20 1.54 2.04 -14.87
CA ILE A 20 2.08 0.68 -14.82
C ILE A 20 2.98 0.41 -16.04
N GLU A 21 2.56 0.84 -17.22
CA GLU A 21 3.32 0.73 -18.48
C GLU A 21 4.53 1.70 -18.56
N GLU A 22 4.40 2.94 -18.05
CA GLU A 22 5.43 4.00 -18.07
C GLU A 22 6.49 3.84 -16.97
N VAL A 23 6.10 3.39 -15.77
CA VAL A 23 7.04 3.08 -14.67
C VAL A 23 7.85 1.82 -14.99
N GLY A 24 7.35 0.97 -15.89
CA GLY A 24 7.97 -0.30 -16.24
C GLY A 24 7.96 -1.23 -15.03
N MET A 25 6.92 -2.05 -14.88
CA MET A 25 6.81 -3.00 -13.75
C MET A 25 7.80 -4.17 -13.85
N SER A 26 9.09 -3.87 -13.65
CA SER A 26 10.17 -4.86 -13.58
C SER A 26 10.74 -5.03 -12.16
N SER A 27 10.26 -4.24 -11.18
CA SER A 27 10.78 -4.22 -9.80
C SER A 27 9.68 -4.12 -8.73
N LEU A 28 10.00 -4.58 -7.51
CA LEU A 28 9.10 -4.49 -6.34
C LEU A 28 8.82 -3.04 -5.92
N ALA A 29 9.77 -2.14 -6.13
CA ALA A 29 9.56 -0.70 -5.96
C ALA A 29 8.43 -0.18 -6.88
N GLY A 30 8.45 -0.56 -8.15
CA GLY A 30 7.41 -0.17 -9.12
C GLY A 30 6.02 -0.67 -8.70
N PHE A 31 5.92 -1.92 -8.23
CA PHE A 31 4.68 -2.47 -7.69
C PHE A 31 4.19 -1.69 -6.47
N PHE A 32 5.08 -1.38 -5.52
CA PHE A 32 4.72 -0.59 -4.34
C PHE A 32 4.21 0.81 -4.70
N TYR A 33 4.88 1.53 -5.60
CA TYR A 33 4.42 2.87 -5.99
C TYR A 33 3.10 2.85 -6.78
N ALA A 34 2.89 1.85 -7.62
CA ALA A 34 1.60 1.64 -8.26
C ALA A 34 0.50 1.36 -7.23
N TRP A 35 0.80 0.56 -6.21
CA TRP A 35 -0.10 0.31 -5.10
C TRP A 35 -0.39 1.58 -4.30
N LEU A 36 0.61 2.41 -3.99
CA LEU A 36 0.43 3.72 -3.33
C LEU A 36 -0.44 4.67 -4.16
N ALA A 37 -0.24 4.72 -5.48
CA ALA A 37 -1.07 5.54 -6.37
C ALA A 37 -2.54 5.08 -6.34
N LEU A 38 -2.78 3.79 -6.10
CA LEU A 38 -4.09 3.20 -5.89
C LEU A 38 -4.56 3.30 -4.43
N HIS A 39 -3.71 3.70 -3.49
CA HIS A 39 -3.97 3.61 -2.05
C HIS A 39 -4.91 4.71 -1.58
N ARG A 40 -6.19 4.47 -1.84
CA ARG A 40 -7.35 5.17 -1.29
C ARG A 40 -8.27 4.20 -0.56
N ARG A 41 -7.76 3.08 -0.03
CA ARG A 41 -8.60 2.01 0.55
C ARG A 41 -9.57 2.51 1.64
N PRO A 42 -9.19 3.45 2.53
CA PRO A 42 -10.13 4.03 3.49
C PRO A 42 -11.25 4.83 2.78
N GLU A 43 -10.90 5.69 1.83
CA GLU A 43 -11.86 6.52 1.08
C GLU A 43 -12.75 5.68 0.15
N ALA A 44 -12.20 4.65 -0.48
CA ALA A 44 -12.93 3.68 -1.30
C ALA A 44 -13.87 2.82 -0.46
N LYS A 45 -13.47 2.46 0.76
CA LYS A 45 -14.33 1.75 1.71
C LYS A 45 -15.44 2.64 2.24
N GLU A 46 -15.18 3.91 2.51
CA GLU A 46 -16.21 4.91 2.85
C GLU A 46 -17.18 5.13 1.70
N ALA A 47 -16.70 5.24 0.47
CA ALA A 47 -17.50 5.30 -0.75
C ALA A 47 -18.36 4.05 -0.96
N ALA A 48 -17.81 2.85 -0.76
CA ALA A 48 -18.59 1.60 -0.82
C ALA A 48 -19.69 1.54 0.25
N LEU A 49 -19.53 2.25 1.37
CA LEU A 49 -20.53 2.38 2.43
C LEU A 49 -21.54 3.53 2.19
N SER A 50 -21.28 4.44 1.23
CA SER A 50 -22.15 5.59 0.92
C SER A 50 -23.41 5.19 0.15
N GLY A 51 -23.36 4.06 -0.57
CA GLY A 51 -24.47 3.51 -1.35
C GLY A 51 -24.67 4.17 -2.72
N ASP A 52 -23.75 5.03 -3.16
CA ASP A 52 -23.70 5.52 -4.55
C ASP A 52 -23.13 4.42 -5.45
N GLU A 53 -23.95 3.88 -6.37
CA GLU A 53 -23.59 2.75 -7.24
C GLU A 53 -22.34 3.03 -8.09
N ASP A 54 -22.14 4.28 -8.50
CA ASP A 54 -20.99 4.67 -9.31
C ASP A 54 -19.72 4.77 -8.44
N GLU A 55 -19.83 5.32 -7.22
CA GLU A 55 -18.71 5.35 -6.27
C GLU A 55 -18.32 3.93 -5.82
N GLN A 56 -19.31 3.05 -5.66
CA GLN A 56 -19.10 1.65 -5.31
C GLN A 56 -18.38 0.88 -6.44
N THR A 57 -18.78 1.08 -7.70
CA THR A 57 -18.09 0.46 -8.85
C THR A 57 -16.62 0.90 -8.93
N VAL A 58 -16.33 2.17 -8.61
CA VAL A 58 -14.96 2.68 -8.56
C VAL A 58 -14.17 2.08 -7.39
N ALA A 59 -14.79 1.97 -6.22
CA ALA A 59 -14.18 1.35 -5.05
C ALA A 59 -13.80 -0.11 -5.32
N ASP A 60 -14.70 -0.89 -5.91
CA ASP A 60 -14.46 -2.30 -6.26
C ASP A 60 -13.30 -2.44 -7.27
N ALA A 61 -13.27 -1.60 -8.31
CA ALA A 61 -12.17 -1.61 -9.28
C ALA A 61 -10.80 -1.27 -8.66
N ILE A 62 -10.76 -0.36 -7.67
CA ILE A 62 -9.55 -0.02 -6.92
C ILE A 62 -9.11 -1.21 -6.05
N ILE A 63 -10.05 -1.86 -5.36
CA ILE A 63 -9.79 -3.03 -4.51
C ILE A 63 -9.22 -4.18 -5.36
N ASP A 64 -9.80 -4.43 -6.54
CA ASP A 64 -9.34 -5.47 -7.46
C ASP A 64 -7.91 -5.17 -7.96
N ALA A 65 -7.63 -3.92 -8.34
CA ALA A 65 -6.31 -3.51 -8.79
C ALA A 65 -5.26 -3.64 -7.67
N GLN A 66 -5.58 -3.20 -6.45
CA GLN A 66 -4.71 -3.37 -5.29
C GLN A 66 -4.44 -4.85 -4.99
N THR A 67 -5.48 -5.68 -5.05
CA THR A 67 -5.39 -7.13 -4.84
C THR A 67 -4.48 -7.78 -5.88
N ALA A 68 -4.58 -7.37 -7.15
CA ALA A 68 -3.70 -7.84 -8.21
C ALA A 68 -2.23 -7.49 -7.93
N VAL A 69 -1.95 -6.24 -7.52
CA VAL A 69 -0.60 -5.81 -7.17
C VAL A 69 -0.04 -6.58 -5.97
N MET A 70 -0.85 -6.79 -4.93
CA MET A 70 -0.44 -7.60 -3.77
C MET A 70 -0.14 -9.06 -4.14
N ASN A 71 -0.99 -9.68 -4.96
CA ASN A 71 -0.77 -11.05 -5.42
C ASN A 71 0.54 -11.20 -6.19
N ILE A 72 0.92 -10.17 -6.95
CA ILE A 72 2.21 -10.14 -7.66
C ILE A 72 3.36 -9.95 -6.65
N ALA A 73 3.27 -8.95 -5.77
CA ALA A 73 4.28 -8.69 -4.74
C ALA A 73 4.54 -9.91 -3.82
N GLN A 74 3.49 -10.69 -3.53
CA GLN A 74 3.59 -11.94 -2.78
C GLN A 74 4.48 -12.98 -3.50
N ARG A 75 4.34 -13.11 -4.82
CA ARG A 75 4.96 -14.19 -5.62
C ARG A 75 6.37 -13.86 -6.10
N VAL A 76 6.67 -12.59 -6.35
CA VAL A 76 7.99 -12.15 -6.85
C VAL A 76 9.00 -12.24 -5.69
N PRO A 77 10.05 -13.07 -5.73
CA PRO A 77 11.05 -13.10 -4.66
C PRO A 77 11.75 -11.73 -4.52
N ALA A 78 12.05 -11.31 -3.29
CA ALA A 78 12.90 -10.13 -3.09
C ALA A 78 14.33 -10.46 -3.52
N ALA A 79 14.93 -9.64 -4.38
CA ALA A 79 16.31 -9.82 -4.83
C ALA A 79 17.31 -9.00 -3.99
N SER A 80 16.83 -8.04 -3.21
CA SER A 80 17.64 -7.19 -2.32
C SER A 80 16.91 -6.85 -1.00
N PHE A 81 17.61 -6.18 -0.09
CA PHE A 81 17.01 -5.68 1.15
C PHE A 81 15.97 -4.58 0.89
N GLU A 82 16.21 -3.74 -0.12
CA GLU A 82 15.25 -2.72 -0.56
C GLU A 82 13.96 -3.38 -1.09
N ASP A 83 14.09 -4.40 -1.93
CA ASP A 83 12.95 -5.19 -2.40
C ASP A 83 12.15 -5.81 -1.24
N PHE A 84 12.85 -6.28 -0.22
CA PHE A 84 12.23 -6.82 0.99
C PHE A 84 11.51 -5.71 1.79
N ALA A 85 12.09 -4.51 1.87
CA ALA A 85 11.46 -3.34 2.49
C ALA A 85 10.18 -2.92 1.76
N PHE A 86 10.19 -2.89 0.42
CA PHE A 86 8.98 -2.59 -0.36
C PHE A 86 7.86 -3.59 -0.12
N LYS A 87 8.18 -4.90 -0.01
CA LYS A 87 7.17 -5.91 0.34
C LYS A 87 6.56 -5.71 1.72
N LEU A 88 7.40 -5.44 2.72
CA LEU A 88 6.93 -5.18 4.07
C LEU A 88 6.14 -3.88 4.15
N ALA A 89 6.49 -2.88 3.35
CA ALA A 89 5.70 -1.66 3.21
C ALA A 89 4.31 -1.96 2.62
N VAL A 90 4.21 -2.77 1.54
CA VAL A 90 2.89 -3.20 1.02
C VAL A 90 2.07 -3.90 2.11
N TRP A 91 2.67 -4.83 2.87
CA TRP A 91 1.98 -5.50 3.99
C TRP A 91 1.52 -4.49 5.06
N ARG A 92 2.42 -3.59 5.49
CA ARG A 92 2.15 -2.64 6.56
C ARG A 92 0.98 -1.71 6.20
N TRP A 93 1.02 -1.19 4.98
CA TRP A 93 -0.02 -0.30 4.50
C TRP A 93 -1.33 -1.05 4.21
N ASP A 94 -1.29 -2.33 3.80
CA ASP A 94 -2.51 -3.12 3.56
C ASP A 94 -3.21 -3.57 4.84
N ALA A 95 -2.42 -3.98 5.85
CA ALA A 95 -2.94 -4.46 7.12
C ALA A 95 -3.71 -3.37 7.87
N ALA A 96 -3.26 -2.11 7.77
CA ALA A 96 -3.87 -0.93 8.41
C ALA A 96 -4.21 -1.10 9.91
N LEU A 97 -3.62 -2.10 10.59
CA LEU A 97 -3.77 -2.34 12.01
C LEU A 97 -2.98 -1.30 12.79
N LYS A 98 -3.54 -0.81 13.89
CA LYS A 98 -2.78 -0.01 14.84
C LYS A 98 -1.78 -0.87 15.58
N TYR A 99 -0.65 -0.31 15.96
CA TYR A 99 0.39 -1.06 16.66
C TYR A 99 -0.13 -1.78 17.93
N GLU A 100 -1.06 -1.14 18.66
CA GLU A 100 -1.64 -1.70 19.89
C GLU A 100 -2.53 -2.92 19.62
N GLU A 101 -3.11 -3.01 18.41
CA GLU A 101 -4.01 -4.07 17.97
C GLU A 101 -3.26 -5.27 17.40
N MET A 102 -1.97 -5.11 17.07
CA MET A 102 -1.13 -6.18 16.52
C MET A 102 -0.84 -7.27 17.55
N ASP A 103 -0.92 -8.52 17.12
CA ASP A 103 -0.51 -9.67 17.90
C ASP A 103 1.02 -9.76 18.04
N ARG A 104 1.50 -10.73 18.82
CA ARG A 104 2.93 -10.90 19.08
C ARG A 104 3.75 -11.16 17.80
N GLY A 105 3.21 -11.96 16.88
CA GLY A 105 3.89 -12.28 15.62
C GLY A 105 3.94 -11.07 14.70
N GLU A 106 2.83 -10.34 14.59
CA GLU A 106 2.73 -9.11 13.81
C GLU A 106 3.69 -8.03 14.32
N ARG A 107 3.81 -7.87 15.64
CA ARG A 107 4.78 -6.93 16.23
C ARG A 107 6.24 -7.26 15.92
N ILE A 108 6.59 -8.55 15.80
CA ILE A 108 7.95 -8.96 15.38
C ILE A 108 8.20 -8.57 13.93
N VAL A 109 7.25 -8.87 13.03
CA VAL A 109 7.36 -8.49 11.62
C VAL A 109 7.43 -6.98 11.47
N TYR A 110 6.62 -6.24 12.25
CA TYR A 110 6.60 -4.80 12.25
C TYR A 110 7.91 -4.20 12.77
N SER A 111 8.46 -4.72 13.87
CA SER A 111 9.80 -4.32 14.35
C SER A 111 10.87 -4.56 13.29
N ALA A 112 10.86 -5.73 12.64
CA ALA A 112 11.81 -6.06 11.58
C ALA A 112 11.66 -5.13 10.36
N PHE A 113 10.44 -4.72 10.03
CA PHE A 113 10.18 -3.69 9.04
C PHE A 113 10.83 -2.36 9.43
N LEU A 114 10.58 -1.87 10.65
CA LEU A 114 11.15 -0.60 11.12
C LEU A 114 12.69 -0.61 11.06
N ASP A 115 13.32 -1.71 11.49
CA ASP A 115 14.77 -1.89 11.43
C ASP A 115 15.28 -1.87 9.98
N LEU A 116 14.61 -2.62 9.10
CA LEU A 116 15.01 -2.72 7.70
C LEU A 116 14.94 -1.37 6.97
N ILE A 117 13.92 -0.55 7.26
CA ILE A 117 13.82 0.80 6.71
C ILE A 117 15.03 1.65 7.12
N GLU A 118 15.52 1.49 8.34
CA GLU A 118 16.62 2.29 8.86
C GLU A 118 17.97 1.81 8.35
N PHE A 119 18.13 0.49 8.21
CA PHE A 119 19.29 -0.08 7.55
C PHE A 119 19.40 0.33 6.08
N THR A 120 18.27 0.47 5.39
CA THR A 120 18.23 0.82 3.95
C THR A 120 18.12 2.32 3.69
N GLY A 121 17.78 3.12 4.70
CA GLY A 121 17.52 4.56 4.57
C GLY A 121 16.23 4.90 3.81
N LEU A 122 15.33 3.94 3.61
CA LEU A 122 14.09 4.09 2.82
C LEU A 122 12.94 4.72 3.64
N HIS A 123 13.22 5.80 4.37
CA HIS A 123 12.24 6.42 5.29
C HIS A 123 10.97 6.94 4.60
N SER A 124 10.98 7.11 3.27
CA SER A 124 9.78 7.43 2.49
C SER A 124 8.71 6.33 2.53
N LEU A 125 9.05 5.13 3.03
CA LEU A 125 8.11 4.02 3.20
C LEU A 125 7.36 4.06 4.52
N TYR A 126 7.78 4.90 5.47
CA TYR A 126 7.06 5.12 6.72
C TYR A 126 5.73 5.85 6.49
N THR A 127 4.72 5.42 7.23
CA THR A 127 3.55 6.21 7.55
C THR A 127 3.84 7.14 8.74
N GLU A 128 2.99 8.15 8.98
CA GLU A 128 3.12 8.99 10.19
C GLU A 128 3.04 8.18 11.49
N GLU A 129 2.25 7.10 11.50
CA GLU A 129 2.15 6.20 12.64
C GLU A 129 3.49 5.49 12.90
N ASP A 130 4.18 5.05 11.84
CA ASP A 130 5.44 4.31 11.97
C ASP A 130 6.54 5.16 12.63
N PHE A 131 6.59 6.46 12.32
CA PHE A 131 7.49 7.39 13.01
C PHE A 131 7.19 7.46 14.52
N ARG A 132 5.92 7.58 14.90
CA ARG A 132 5.51 7.69 16.31
C ARG A 132 5.81 6.41 17.09
N VAL A 133 5.47 5.25 16.53
CA VAL A 133 5.71 3.97 17.20
C VAL A 133 7.21 3.73 17.39
N ARG A 134 8.03 4.11 16.41
CA ARG A 134 9.49 4.00 16.54
C ARG A 134 10.03 4.84 17.70
N GLU A 135 9.60 6.09 17.83
CA GLU A 135 10.02 6.95 18.95
C GLU A 135 9.64 6.33 20.31
N LEU A 136 8.45 5.75 20.42
CA LEU A 136 8.00 5.06 21.64
C LEU A 136 8.88 3.85 21.96
N LEU A 137 9.15 2.99 20.97
CA LEU A 137 9.96 1.78 21.17
C LEU A 137 11.42 2.10 21.56
N VAL A 138 11.99 3.16 20.99
CA VAL A 138 13.33 3.64 21.36
C VAL A 138 13.34 4.17 22.80
N ALA A 139 12.31 4.92 23.20
CA ALA A 139 12.20 5.44 24.55
C ALA A 139 12.02 4.34 25.61
N GLU A 140 11.32 3.25 25.30
CA GLU A 140 11.14 2.11 26.20
C GLU A 140 12.41 1.25 26.38
N ALA A 141 13.33 1.29 25.42
CA ALA A 141 14.57 0.53 25.45
C ALA A 141 15.75 1.28 26.11
N ALA A 142 15.59 2.56 26.41
CA ALA A 142 16.60 3.46 27.00
C ALA A 142 16.50 3.51 28.54
#